data_AF-A0A9D4XK39-F1
#
_entry.id   AF-A0A9D4XK39-F1
#
_cell.length_a   1.000
_cell.length_b   1.000
_cell.length_c   1.000
_cell.angle_alpha   90.00
_cell.angle_beta   90.00
_cell.angle_gamma   90.00
#
_symmetry.space_group_name_H-M   'P 1'
#
loop_
_entity.id
_entity.type
_entity.pdbx_description
1 polymer ?
#
loop_
_entity_poly.entity_id
_entity_poly.type
_entity_poly.pdbx_seq_one_letter_code
_entity_poly.pdbx_strand_id
1 'polypeptide(L)'
;MAEDYQTTNNVVGSNLTNMLLKDLNELLNLHGKKIEDYDLPSLPPNKIDRDAIPSIIQEELVIDISNEDIESVAKLNNYQMIAFKTIMNVIVQKHIGVFFVDGLGGTGKTFIYRTIMASLRSRGEIVLATASSGIAAILLPGDRTAHSRFKIPIDIQPSSFCVIQKQKDLANLIRVVAAIIWDEAPMANKNCLEALDRLLQDICSNNAPFGGKVLIMGGDFIQVLLVFAEFLIRIGDGVEPTKPDDTVRLPLHIAIPWEGEHSIQVLIQHIFPNLELHGWDAPYMVQRAILTPTNDDVQKLNDMTIDQFPGEEHNLL
;
A
#
# COMPACT_ATOMS: atom_id res chain seq x y z
N MET A 1 -6.00 -12.67 -28.23
CA MET A 1 -7.24 -12.78 -27.43
C MET A 1 -7.84 -14.18 -27.48
N ALA A 2 -8.40 -14.67 -28.61
CA ALA A 2 -8.90 -16.07 -28.66
C ALA A 2 -7.76 -17.11 -28.66
N GLU A 3 -6.62 -16.76 -29.25
CA GLU A 3 -5.43 -17.62 -29.34
C GLU A 3 -4.73 -17.82 -27.98
N ASP A 4 -4.92 -16.91 -27.01
CA ASP A 4 -4.31 -17.00 -25.67
C ASP A 4 -4.90 -18.13 -24.81
N TYR A 5 -6.09 -18.63 -25.18
CA TYR A 5 -6.74 -19.76 -24.50
C TYR A 5 -6.39 -21.12 -25.14
N GLN A 6 -5.68 -21.16 -26.28
CA GLN A 6 -5.31 -22.43 -26.93
C GLN A 6 -4.15 -23.14 -26.21
N THR A 7 -3.38 -22.42 -25.38
CA THR A 7 -2.19 -22.97 -24.69
C THR A 7 -2.50 -23.75 -23.43
N THR A 8 -3.76 -23.77 -22.94
CA THR A 8 -4.07 -24.40 -21.64
C THR A 8 -5.01 -25.60 -21.67
N ASN A 9 -5.71 -25.94 -22.78
CA ASN A 9 -6.52 -27.16 -22.80
C ASN A 9 -6.84 -27.68 -24.20
N ASN A 10 -6.71 -29.00 -24.36
CA ASN A 10 -7.06 -29.77 -25.56
C ASN A 10 -8.60 -29.94 -25.66
N VAL A 11 -9.36 -28.85 -25.73
CA VAL A 11 -10.84 -28.87 -25.74
C VAL A 11 -11.42 -27.94 -26.81
N VAL A 12 -12.42 -28.48 -27.51
CA VAL A 12 -13.15 -27.98 -28.69
C VAL A 12 -13.54 -26.49 -28.63
N GLY A 13 -13.37 -25.79 -29.76
CA GLY A 13 -13.46 -24.32 -29.91
C GLY A 13 -14.78 -23.61 -29.57
N SER A 14 -15.84 -24.32 -29.14
CA SER A 14 -17.05 -23.67 -28.62
C SER A 14 -16.89 -23.16 -27.18
N ASN A 15 -16.07 -23.81 -26.35
CA ASN A 15 -15.84 -23.39 -24.96
C ASN A 15 -14.93 -22.16 -24.86
N LEU A 16 -13.91 -22.04 -25.72
CA LEU A 16 -13.04 -20.86 -25.78
C LEU A 16 -13.82 -19.58 -26.10
N THR A 17 -14.68 -19.65 -27.13
CA THR A 17 -15.51 -18.52 -27.54
C THR A 17 -16.44 -18.08 -26.42
N ASN A 18 -16.98 -19.04 -25.65
CA ASN A 18 -17.85 -18.74 -24.50
C ASN A 18 -17.09 -18.07 -23.33
N MET A 19 -15.85 -18.48 -23.05
CA MET A 19 -15.02 -17.83 -22.02
C MET A 19 -14.67 -16.40 -22.42
N LEU A 20 -14.25 -16.20 -23.67
CA LEU A 20 -13.91 -14.89 -24.19
C LEU A 20 -15.13 -13.95 -24.21
N LEU A 21 -16.31 -14.44 -24.59
CA LEU A 21 -17.55 -13.67 -24.53
C LEU A 21 -17.93 -13.26 -23.10
N LYS A 22 -17.61 -14.09 -22.09
CA LYS A 22 -17.86 -13.78 -20.68
C LYS A 22 -16.94 -12.66 -20.20
N ASP A 23 -15.65 -12.75 -20.47
CA ASP A 23 -14.66 -11.74 -20.06
C ASP A 23 -14.93 -10.39 -20.75
N LEU A 24 -15.33 -10.43 -22.03
CA LEU A 24 -15.72 -9.24 -22.79
C LEU A 24 -17.00 -8.61 -22.23
N ASN A 25 -17.96 -9.42 -21.78
CA ASN A 25 -19.16 -8.92 -21.10
C ASN A 25 -18.84 -8.27 -19.74
N GLU A 26 -17.88 -8.80 -18.97
CA GLU A 26 -17.45 -8.19 -17.71
C GLU A 26 -16.80 -6.81 -17.93
N LEU A 27 -15.94 -6.70 -18.96
CA LEU A 27 -15.35 -5.43 -19.37
C LEU A 27 -16.38 -4.41 -19.85
N LEU A 28 -17.36 -4.84 -20.66
CA LEU A 28 -18.43 -3.95 -21.14
C LEU A 28 -19.29 -3.43 -19.98
N ASN A 29 -19.62 -4.29 -19.01
CA ASN A 29 -20.37 -3.89 -17.82
C ASN A 29 -19.63 -2.88 -16.95
N LEU A 30 -18.30 -2.99 -16.83
CA LEU A 30 -17.47 -1.98 -16.14
C LEU A 30 -17.59 -0.58 -16.77
N HIS A 31 -17.86 -0.53 -18.08
CA HIS A 31 -18.09 0.70 -18.82
C HIS A 31 -19.57 1.02 -19.06
N GLY A 32 -20.49 0.35 -18.37
CA GLY A 32 -21.93 0.60 -18.43
C GLY A 32 -22.60 0.19 -19.75
N LYS A 33 -21.94 -0.65 -20.56
CA LYS A 33 -22.45 -1.17 -21.83
C LYS A 33 -22.80 -2.65 -21.70
N LYS A 34 -23.75 -3.11 -22.52
CA LYS A 34 -24.15 -4.52 -22.58
C LYS A 34 -23.58 -5.18 -23.81
N ILE A 35 -23.35 -6.48 -23.74
CA ILE A 35 -22.90 -7.25 -24.91
C ILE A 35 -23.92 -7.20 -26.05
N GLU A 36 -25.20 -7.04 -25.72
CA GLU A 36 -26.34 -6.85 -26.63
C GLU A 36 -26.28 -5.52 -27.41
N ASP A 37 -25.49 -4.55 -26.94
CA ASP A 37 -25.29 -3.27 -27.63
C ASP A 37 -24.34 -3.41 -28.84
N TYR A 38 -23.78 -4.60 -29.04
CA TYR A 38 -22.84 -4.95 -30.09
C TYR A 38 -23.33 -6.20 -30.85
N ASP A 39 -22.95 -6.37 -32.12
CA ASP A 39 -23.25 -7.55 -32.95
C ASP A 39 -22.40 -8.78 -32.52
N LEU A 40 -22.36 -9.05 -31.21
CA LEU A 40 -21.67 -10.19 -30.61
C LEU A 40 -22.66 -11.34 -30.34
N PRO A 41 -22.20 -12.60 -30.43
CA PRO A 41 -23.03 -13.75 -30.09
C PRO A 41 -23.62 -13.64 -28.68
N SER A 42 -24.90 -14.03 -28.53
CA SER A 42 -25.56 -14.07 -27.22
C SER A 42 -24.82 -15.01 -26.27
N LEU A 43 -24.60 -14.57 -25.03
CA LEU A 43 -23.99 -15.39 -23.99
C LEU A 43 -24.73 -16.74 -23.88
N PRO A 44 -24.01 -17.87 -23.78
CA PRO A 44 -24.65 -19.16 -23.55
C PRO A 44 -25.52 -19.09 -22.29
N PRO A 45 -26.64 -19.83 -22.23
CA PRO A 45 -27.51 -19.82 -21.05
C PRO A 45 -26.67 -20.18 -19.82
N ASN A 46 -26.60 -19.23 -18.88
CA ASN A 46 -25.94 -19.40 -17.61
C ASN A 46 -26.45 -20.70 -16.97
N LYS A 47 -25.68 -21.78 -17.07
CA LYS A 47 -25.58 -22.67 -15.92
C LYS A 47 -24.94 -21.79 -14.86
N ILE A 48 -25.78 -21.17 -14.03
CA ILE A 48 -25.33 -20.58 -12.78
C ILE A 48 -24.78 -21.77 -12.00
N ASP A 49 -23.51 -22.06 -12.23
CA ASP A 49 -22.77 -22.99 -11.42
C ASP A 49 -22.61 -22.24 -10.10
N ARG A 50 -23.56 -22.45 -9.18
CA ARG A 50 -23.54 -21.82 -7.85
C ARG A 50 -22.27 -22.17 -7.08
N ASP A 51 -21.53 -23.16 -7.57
CA ASP A 51 -20.26 -23.66 -7.06
C ASP A 51 -19.03 -23.09 -7.81
N ALA A 52 -19.20 -22.25 -8.83
CA ALA A 52 -18.07 -21.60 -9.49
C ALA A 52 -17.42 -20.56 -8.57
N ILE A 53 -16.15 -20.78 -8.25
CA ILE A 53 -15.32 -19.85 -7.48
C ILE A 53 -15.26 -18.50 -8.24
N PRO A 54 -15.66 -17.37 -7.62
CA PRO A 54 -15.58 -16.05 -8.22
C PRO A 54 -14.19 -15.73 -8.79
N SER A 55 -14.13 -15.03 -9.93
CA SER A 55 -12.87 -14.66 -10.60
C SER A 55 -11.90 -13.93 -9.67
N ILE A 56 -12.41 -13.01 -8.84
CA ILE A 56 -11.61 -12.29 -7.85
C ILE A 56 -10.92 -13.20 -6.81
N ILE A 57 -11.48 -14.40 -6.53
CA ILE A 57 -10.86 -15.38 -5.65
C ILE A 57 -9.80 -16.19 -6.42
N GLN A 58 -10.08 -16.53 -7.69
CA GLN A 58 -9.12 -17.21 -8.55
C GLN A 58 -7.87 -16.36 -8.78
N GLU A 59 -8.05 -15.07 -9.07
CA GLU A 59 -6.96 -14.10 -9.21
C GLU A 59 -6.03 -14.10 -8.00
N GLU A 60 -6.58 -14.14 -6.78
CA GLU A 60 -5.80 -14.13 -5.53
C GLU A 60 -5.09 -15.47 -5.26
N LEU A 61 -5.68 -16.59 -5.69
CA LEU A 61 -5.07 -17.92 -5.56
C LEU A 61 -3.94 -18.16 -6.57
N VAL A 62 -3.96 -17.45 -7.70
CA VAL A 62 -2.99 -17.59 -8.79
C VAL A 62 -1.82 -16.60 -8.65
N ILE A 63 -1.83 -15.71 -7.64
CA ILE A 63 -0.71 -14.80 -7.40
C ILE A 63 0.57 -15.61 -7.15
N ASP A 64 1.52 -15.48 -8.07
CA ASP A 64 2.80 -16.18 -8.01
C ASP A 64 3.54 -15.88 -6.71
N ILE A 65 4.06 -16.95 -6.11
CA ILE A 65 4.94 -16.87 -4.95
C ILE A 65 6.36 -17.01 -5.48
N SER A 66 7.19 -15.97 -5.31
CA SER A 66 8.58 -16.09 -5.71
C SER A 66 9.28 -17.18 -4.86
N ASN A 67 10.19 -17.94 -5.46
CA ASN A 67 10.98 -18.94 -4.72
C ASN A 67 11.76 -18.29 -3.56
N GLU A 68 12.20 -17.04 -3.74
CA GLU A 68 12.86 -16.25 -2.69
C GLU A 68 11.94 -16.03 -1.48
N ASP A 69 10.65 -15.76 -1.71
CA ASP A 69 9.67 -15.56 -0.64
C ASP A 69 9.32 -16.88 0.06
N ILE A 70 9.41 -18.03 -0.60
CA ILE A 70 9.22 -19.34 0.05
C ILE A 70 10.39 -19.63 1.00
N GLU A 71 11.62 -19.34 0.57
CA GLU A 71 12.84 -19.55 1.36
C GLU A 71 13.07 -18.45 2.41
N SER A 72 12.28 -17.36 2.37
CA SER A 72 12.42 -16.19 3.25
C SER A 72 12.32 -16.52 4.73
N VAL A 73 11.55 -17.56 5.11
CA VAL A 73 11.40 -18.01 6.51
C VAL A 73 12.76 -18.34 7.13
N ALA A 74 13.66 -18.96 6.37
CA ALA A 74 15.00 -19.32 6.86
C ALA A 74 15.93 -18.11 7.04
N LYS A 75 15.60 -16.97 6.42
CA LYS A 75 16.38 -15.73 6.46
C LYS A 75 15.88 -14.74 7.52
N LEU A 76 14.80 -15.05 8.23
CA LEU A 76 14.29 -14.20 9.31
C LEU A 76 15.29 -14.14 10.47
N ASN A 77 15.51 -12.94 11.00
CA ASN A 77 16.26 -12.78 12.24
C ASN A 77 15.43 -13.26 13.45
N ASN A 78 16.05 -13.36 14.63
CA ASN A 78 15.39 -13.87 15.84
C ASN A 78 14.09 -13.14 16.20
N TYR A 79 14.06 -11.81 16.09
CA TYR A 79 12.87 -11.01 16.41
C TYR A 79 11.76 -11.19 15.38
N GLN A 80 12.12 -11.16 14.09
CA GLN A 80 11.19 -11.41 12.99
C GLN A 80 10.61 -12.83 13.06
N MET A 81 11.42 -13.82 13.44
CA MET A 81 11.00 -15.21 13.63
C MET A 81 10.01 -15.37 14.79
N ILE A 82 10.20 -14.66 15.90
CA ILE A 82 9.24 -14.64 17.01
C ILE A 82 7.91 -14.04 16.55
N ALA A 83 7.93 -12.90 15.85
CA ALA A 83 6.73 -12.26 15.33
C ALA A 83 6.01 -13.19 14.33
N PHE A 84 6.75 -13.75 13.37
CA PHE A 84 6.24 -14.70 12.39
C PHE A 84 5.56 -15.90 13.06
N LYS A 85 6.24 -16.59 13.98
CA LYS A 85 5.68 -17.76 14.68
C LYS A 85 4.42 -17.41 15.46
N THR A 86 4.42 -16.25 16.14
CA THR A 86 3.28 -15.80 16.95
C THR A 86 2.04 -15.57 16.08
N ILE A 87 2.20 -14.82 14.99
CA ILE A 87 1.11 -14.52 14.05
C ILE A 87 0.63 -15.79 13.35
N MET A 88 1.56 -16.60 12.85
CA MET A 88 1.25 -17.82 12.11
C MET A 88 0.53 -18.85 12.98
N ASN A 89 0.90 -18.98 14.25
CA ASN A 89 0.21 -19.87 15.17
C ASN A 89 -1.26 -19.47 15.34
N VAL A 90 -1.55 -18.17 15.48
CA VAL A 90 -2.95 -17.68 15.58
C VAL A 90 -3.74 -17.95 14.31
N ILE A 91 -3.14 -17.72 13.13
CA ILE A 91 -3.79 -17.97 11.83
C ILE A 91 -4.07 -19.47 11.65
N VAL A 92 -3.08 -20.33 11.88
CA VAL A 92 -3.20 -21.79 11.72
C VAL A 92 -4.23 -22.39 12.68
N GLN A 93 -4.28 -21.90 13.92
CA GLN A 93 -5.27 -22.32 14.92
C GLN A 93 -6.67 -21.74 14.65
N LYS A 94 -6.84 -20.91 13.60
CA LYS A 94 -8.08 -20.20 13.27
C LYS A 94 -8.61 -19.38 14.44
N HIS A 95 -7.70 -18.82 15.23
CA HIS A 95 -8.01 -17.89 16.30
C HIS A 95 -8.12 -16.47 15.76
N ILE A 96 -8.82 -15.62 16.52
CA ILE A 96 -8.96 -14.19 16.23
C ILE A 96 -7.70 -13.49 16.73
N GLY A 97 -7.16 -12.54 15.95
CA GLY A 97 -5.96 -11.81 16.35
C GLY A 97 -5.84 -10.48 15.63
N VAL A 98 -5.46 -9.45 16.38
CA VAL A 98 -5.08 -8.15 15.85
C VAL A 98 -3.63 -7.91 16.27
N PHE A 99 -2.77 -7.74 15.29
CA PHE A 99 -1.33 -7.55 15.49
C PHE A 99 -0.91 -6.20 14.95
N PHE A 100 0.04 -5.57 15.64
CA PHE A 100 0.76 -4.41 15.13
C PHE A 100 2.24 -4.77 15.05
N VAL A 101 2.81 -4.68 13.84
CA VAL A 101 4.24 -4.89 13.58
C VAL A 101 4.90 -3.53 13.53
N ASP A 102 5.57 -3.18 14.62
CA ASP A 102 6.35 -1.95 14.76
C ASP A 102 7.81 -2.17 14.35
N GLY A 103 8.43 -1.15 13.79
CA GLY A 103 9.86 -1.11 13.54
C GLY A 103 10.23 -0.19 12.40
N LEU A 104 11.17 0.74 12.63
CA LEU A 104 11.60 1.83 11.73
C LEU A 104 11.72 1.47 10.24
N GLY A 105 11.70 2.49 9.38
CA GLY A 105 11.93 2.34 7.94
C GLY A 105 13.21 1.54 7.65
N GLY A 106 13.12 0.56 6.75
CA GLY A 106 14.25 -0.31 6.41
C GLY A 106 14.52 -1.50 7.35
N THR A 107 13.72 -1.69 8.41
CA THR A 107 13.88 -2.83 9.35
C THR A 107 13.33 -4.17 8.84
N GLY A 108 12.78 -4.19 7.62
CA GLY A 108 12.26 -5.41 7.00
C GLY A 108 10.82 -5.77 7.37
N LYS A 109 9.96 -4.80 7.75
CA LYS A 109 8.51 -5.03 7.94
C LYS A 109 7.88 -5.71 6.72
N THR A 110 8.13 -5.16 5.53
CA THR A 110 7.68 -5.73 4.26
C THR A 110 8.21 -7.15 4.04
N PHE A 111 9.43 -7.45 4.51
CA PHE A 111 9.99 -8.80 4.44
C PHE A 111 9.17 -9.79 5.30
N ILE A 112 8.77 -9.40 6.51
CA ILE A 112 7.87 -10.22 7.35
C ILE A 112 6.52 -10.43 6.66
N TYR A 113 5.91 -9.38 6.11
CA TYR A 113 4.64 -9.49 5.40
C TYR A 113 4.72 -10.47 4.24
N ARG A 114 5.75 -10.35 3.40
CA ARG A 114 6.01 -11.25 2.27
C ARG A 114 6.22 -12.69 2.74
N THR A 115 6.96 -12.88 3.83
CA THR A 115 7.20 -14.21 4.41
C THR A 115 5.92 -14.87 4.91
N ILE A 116 5.05 -14.12 5.59
CA ILE A 116 3.73 -14.58 6.06
C ILE A 116 2.84 -14.91 4.86
N MET A 117 2.77 -14.03 3.87
CA MET A 117 1.97 -14.23 2.66
C MET A 117 2.40 -15.48 1.90
N ALA A 118 3.70 -15.65 1.65
CA ALA A 118 4.23 -16.82 0.94
C ALA A 118 3.93 -18.11 1.70
N SER A 119 4.08 -18.09 3.03
CA SER A 119 3.80 -19.26 3.88
C SER A 119 2.31 -19.61 3.93
N LEU A 120 1.39 -18.66 3.73
CA LEU A 120 -0.06 -18.90 3.69
C LEU A 120 -0.50 -19.33 2.29
N ARG A 121 0.00 -18.64 1.25
CA ARG A 121 -0.32 -18.96 -0.14
C ARG A 121 0.20 -20.34 -0.56
N SER A 122 1.34 -20.79 -0.03
CA SER A 122 1.84 -22.16 -0.26
C SER A 122 0.93 -23.26 0.29
N ARG A 123 0.00 -22.89 1.19
CA ARG A 123 -1.07 -23.76 1.71
C ARG A 123 -2.41 -23.55 1.01
N GLY A 124 -2.46 -22.75 -0.06
CA GLY A 124 -3.69 -22.39 -0.76
C GLY A 124 -4.59 -21.43 0.01
N GLU A 125 -4.04 -20.73 1.02
CA GLU A 125 -4.79 -19.73 1.80
C GLU A 125 -4.66 -18.34 1.18
N ILE A 126 -5.73 -17.55 1.27
CA ILE A 126 -5.78 -16.20 0.70
C ILE A 126 -5.45 -15.16 1.77
N VAL A 127 -4.56 -14.24 1.42
CA VAL A 127 -4.17 -13.09 2.24
C VAL A 127 -4.39 -11.82 1.45
N LEU A 128 -5.13 -10.87 2.01
CA LEU A 128 -5.30 -9.54 1.40
C LEU A 128 -4.25 -8.59 1.96
N ALA A 129 -3.29 -8.18 1.14
CA ALA A 129 -2.36 -7.13 1.48
C ALA A 129 -2.84 -5.78 0.92
N THR A 130 -2.78 -4.76 1.76
CA THR A 130 -3.17 -3.39 1.42
C THR A 130 -2.26 -2.39 2.12
N ALA A 131 -2.20 -1.17 1.60
CA ALA A 131 -1.50 -0.06 2.26
C ALA A 131 -2.37 1.21 2.34
N SER A 132 -1.96 2.18 3.15
CA SER A 132 -2.64 3.48 3.25
C SER A 132 -2.43 4.39 2.03
N SER A 133 -1.26 4.32 1.37
CA SER A 133 -0.91 5.12 0.20
C SER A 133 -0.66 4.25 -1.04
N GLY A 134 -0.82 4.83 -2.23
CA GLY A 134 -0.55 4.12 -3.49
C GLY A 134 0.91 3.72 -3.64
N ILE A 135 1.84 4.56 -3.18
CA ILE A 135 3.28 4.29 -3.24
C ILE A 135 3.64 3.09 -2.36
N ALA A 136 3.11 3.03 -1.13
CA ALA A 136 3.33 1.90 -0.24
C ALA A 136 2.67 0.61 -0.78
N ALA A 137 1.52 0.74 -1.45
CA ALA A 137 0.81 -0.41 -2.01
C ALA A 137 1.62 -1.17 -3.07
N ILE A 138 2.46 -0.48 -3.86
CA ILE A 138 3.33 -1.08 -4.89
C ILE A 138 4.31 -2.12 -4.30
N LEU A 139 4.66 -1.98 -3.03
CA LEU A 139 5.59 -2.90 -2.37
C LEU A 139 4.90 -4.18 -1.88
N LEU A 140 3.57 -4.25 -1.99
CA LEU A 140 2.76 -5.37 -1.54
C LEU A 140 2.09 -6.07 -2.72
N PRO A 141 2.05 -7.41 -2.74
CA PRO A 141 1.35 -8.16 -3.77
C PRO A 141 -0.11 -7.73 -3.88
N GLY A 142 -0.52 -7.36 -5.09
CA GLY A 142 -1.88 -6.92 -5.41
C GLY A 142 -2.05 -5.40 -5.45
N ASP A 143 -1.01 -4.61 -5.17
CA ASP A 143 -0.86 -3.19 -5.51
C ASP A 143 -2.07 -2.29 -5.19
N ARG A 144 -2.76 -2.57 -4.07
CA ARG A 144 -4.02 -1.91 -3.72
C ARG A 144 -3.94 -1.18 -2.39
N THR A 145 -4.49 0.02 -2.39
CA THR A 145 -4.74 0.76 -1.14
C THR A 145 -5.94 0.16 -0.40
N ALA A 146 -5.99 0.35 0.92
CA ALA A 146 -7.14 -0.06 1.74
C ALA A 146 -8.46 0.55 1.23
N HIS A 147 -8.43 1.82 0.80
CA HIS A 147 -9.56 2.49 0.16
C HIS A 147 -10.07 1.74 -1.07
N SER A 148 -9.16 1.37 -1.99
CA SER A 148 -9.54 0.69 -3.22
C SER A 148 -10.05 -0.74 -3.00
N ARG A 149 -9.42 -1.49 -2.07
CA ARG A 149 -9.71 -2.90 -1.77
C ARG A 149 -11.01 -3.06 -0.99
N PHE A 150 -11.22 -2.24 0.04
CA PHE A 150 -12.37 -2.34 0.94
C PHE A 150 -13.48 -1.32 0.63
N LYS A 151 -13.31 -0.49 -0.41
CA LYS A 151 -14.27 0.57 -0.77
C LYS A 151 -14.55 1.51 0.40
N ILE A 152 -13.50 1.86 1.14
CA ILE A 152 -13.55 2.86 2.21
C ILE A 152 -13.79 4.22 1.55
N PRO A 153 -14.81 5.00 1.96
CA PRO A 153 -15.03 6.35 1.46
C PRO A 153 -13.84 7.27 1.75
N ILE A 154 -13.51 8.17 0.81
CA ILE A 154 -12.45 9.17 1.00
C ILE A 154 -12.87 10.18 2.07
N ASP A 155 -14.09 10.72 1.97
CA ASP A 155 -14.68 11.61 2.97
C ASP A 155 -15.27 10.79 4.11
N ILE A 156 -14.41 10.38 5.04
CA ILE A 156 -14.79 9.46 6.10
C ILE A 156 -15.23 10.16 7.38
N GLN A 157 -16.45 9.84 7.82
CA GLN A 157 -17.06 10.29 9.07
C GLN A 157 -17.19 9.12 10.05
N PRO A 158 -17.38 9.37 11.35
CA PRO A 158 -17.47 8.30 12.36
C PRO A 158 -18.56 7.25 12.05
N SER A 159 -19.66 7.67 11.42
CA SER A 159 -20.77 6.80 11.01
C SER A 159 -20.67 6.25 9.58
N SER A 160 -19.57 6.53 8.86
CA SER A 160 -19.40 6.04 7.49
C SER A 160 -19.28 4.51 7.46
N PHE A 161 -19.84 3.93 6.40
CA PHE A 161 -19.74 2.50 6.12
C PHE A 161 -19.04 2.29 4.78
N CYS A 162 -18.27 1.21 4.68
CA CYS A 162 -17.73 0.76 3.40
C CYS A 162 -18.87 0.21 2.54
N VAL A 163 -18.96 0.64 1.28
CA VAL A 163 -20.08 0.25 0.40
C VAL A 163 -19.74 -1.04 -0.33
N ILE A 164 -19.93 -2.17 0.35
CA ILE A 164 -19.83 -3.51 -0.26
C ILE A 164 -21.13 -4.27 0.01
N GLN A 165 -21.79 -4.69 -1.07
CA GLN A 165 -22.97 -5.54 -0.97
C GLN A 165 -22.57 -6.98 -0.60
N LYS A 166 -23.22 -7.57 0.40
CA LYS A 166 -22.92 -8.93 0.92
C LYS A 166 -22.94 -10.05 -0.12
N GLN A 167 -23.65 -9.85 -1.23
CA GLN A 167 -23.83 -10.83 -2.30
C GLN A 167 -22.81 -10.68 -3.45
N LYS A 168 -21.90 -9.70 -3.37
CA LYS A 168 -20.86 -9.51 -4.38
C LYS A 168 -19.64 -10.39 -4.12
N ASP A 169 -18.89 -10.66 -5.18
CA ASP A 169 -17.69 -11.51 -5.15
C ASP A 169 -16.64 -11.04 -4.15
N LEU A 170 -16.49 -9.72 -3.97
CA LEU A 170 -15.60 -9.15 -2.96
C LEU A 170 -16.00 -9.54 -1.52
N ALA A 171 -17.30 -9.68 -1.23
CA ALA A 171 -17.74 -10.15 0.09
C ALA A 171 -17.44 -11.64 0.27
N ASN A 172 -17.56 -12.45 -0.80
CA ASN A 172 -17.14 -13.85 -0.78
C ASN A 172 -15.63 -13.99 -0.56
N LEU A 173 -14.82 -13.16 -1.23
CA LEU A 173 -13.38 -13.08 -1.01
C LEU A 173 -13.08 -12.78 0.46
N ILE A 174 -13.64 -11.71 1.01
CA ILE A 174 -13.44 -11.33 2.43
C ILE A 174 -13.80 -12.48 3.38
N ARG A 175 -14.85 -13.26 3.09
CA ARG A 175 -15.24 -14.42 3.91
C ARG A 175 -14.20 -15.53 3.91
N VAL A 176 -13.52 -15.80 2.79
CA VAL A 176 -12.56 -16.90 2.67
C VAL A 176 -11.12 -16.52 3.05
N VAL A 177 -10.83 -15.23 3.17
CA VAL A 177 -9.49 -14.73 3.54
C VAL A 177 -9.07 -15.21 4.93
N ALA A 178 -7.82 -15.67 5.02
CA ALA A 178 -7.19 -16.14 6.26
C ALA A 178 -6.65 -14.98 7.10
N ALA A 179 -6.05 -13.97 6.45
CA ALA A 179 -5.51 -12.79 7.11
C ALA A 179 -5.57 -11.54 6.21
N ILE A 180 -5.65 -10.38 6.84
CA ILE A 180 -5.58 -9.07 6.19
C ILE A 180 -4.31 -8.37 6.69
N ILE A 181 -3.50 -7.86 5.77
CA ILE A 181 -2.32 -7.05 6.06
C ILE A 181 -2.62 -5.59 5.65
N TRP A 182 -2.38 -4.65 6.55
CA TRP A 182 -2.48 -3.22 6.29
C TRP A 182 -1.17 -2.52 6.66
N ASP A 183 -0.41 -2.13 5.64
CA ASP A 183 0.84 -1.37 5.77
C ASP A 183 0.60 0.14 5.79
N GLU A 184 1.46 0.87 6.49
CA GLU A 184 1.27 2.28 6.83
C GLU A 184 -0.09 2.57 7.50
N ALA A 185 -0.62 1.62 8.27
CA ALA A 185 -1.89 1.76 8.99
C ALA A 185 -1.94 2.99 9.92
N PRO A 186 -0.86 3.39 10.62
CA PRO A 186 -0.85 4.62 11.43
C PRO A 186 -1.13 5.90 10.64
N MET A 187 -0.87 5.92 9.33
CA MET A 187 -1.16 7.09 8.48
C MET A 187 -2.66 7.21 8.15
N ALA A 188 -3.45 6.17 8.40
CA ALA A 188 -4.88 6.18 8.11
C ALA A 188 -5.67 6.90 9.22
N ASN A 189 -6.74 7.59 8.83
CA ASN A 189 -7.70 8.14 9.78
C ASN A 189 -8.31 7.01 10.60
N LYS A 190 -8.49 7.20 11.93
CA LYS A 190 -9.13 6.21 12.81
C LYS A 190 -10.49 5.73 12.26
N ASN A 191 -11.24 6.61 11.61
CA ASN A 191 -12.56 6.28 11.08
C ASN A 191 -12.46 5.26 9.93
N CYS A 192 -11.32 5.19 9.22
CA CYS A 192 -11.06 4.15 8.21
C CYS A 192 -10.96 2.76 8.84
N LEU A 193 -10.27 2.66 9.98
CA LEU A 193 -10.17 1.40 10.73
C LEU A 193 -11.52 0.98 11.31
N GLU A 194 -12.26 1.91 11.89
CA GLU A 194 -13.61 1.63 12.41
C GLU A 194 -14.60 1.24 11.30
N ALA A 195 -14.52 1.88 10.12
CA ALA A 195 -15.35 1.51 8.98
C ALA A 195 -14.99 0.13 8.42
N LEU A 196 -13.71 -0.24 8.43
CA LEU A 196 -13.27 -1.59 8.08
C LEU A 196 -13.78 -2.62 9.10
N ASP A 197 -13.67 -2.33 10.39
CA ASP A 197 -14.18 -3.22 11.45
C ASP A 197 -15.69 -3.49 11.27
N ARG A 198 -16.50 -2.44 11.11
CA ARG A 198 -17.95 -2.56 10.83
C ARG A 198 -18.23 -3.38 9.57
N LEU A 199 -17.48 -3.14 8.49
CA LEU A 199 -17.60 -3.89 7.24
C LEU A 199 -17.35 -5.39 7.45
N LEU A 200 -16.26 -5.74 8.14
CA LEU A 200 -15.87 -7.13 8.35
C LEU A 200 -16.85 -7.85 9.27
N GLN A 201 -17.32 -7.18 10.33
CA GLN A 201 -18.37 -7.71 11.19
C GLN A 201 -19.66 -8.00 10.41
N ASP A 202 -20.06 -7.08 9.52
CA ASP A 202 -21.27 -7.23 8.71
C ASP A 202 -21.16 -8.36 7.66
N ILE A 203 -20.04 -8.42 6.92
CA ILE A 203 -19.79 -9.44 5.89
C ILE A 203 -19.65 -10.84 6.48
N CYS A 204 -18.94 -10.95 7.60
CA CYS A 204 -18.67 -12.23 8.27
C CYS A 204 -19.79 -12.63 9.24
N SER A 205 -20.75 -11.72 9.53
CA SER A 205 -21.81 -11.93 10.52
C SER A 205 -21.25 -12.37 11.88
N ASN A 206 -20.17 -11.71 12.29
CA ASN A 206 -19.43 -12.00 13.52
C ASN A 206 -19.10 -10.67 14.21
N ASN A 207 -19.57 -10.48 15.45
CA ASN A 207 -19.39 -9.24 16.20
C ASN A 207 -18.03 -9.15 16.90
N ALA A 208 -17.16 -10.15 16.73
CA ALA A 208 -15.78 -10.05 17.20
C ALA A 208 -15.00 -8.99 16.39
N PRO A 209 -13.91 -8.42 16.96
CA PRO A 209 -13.09 -7.44 16.26
C PRO A 209 -12.71 -7.90 14.85
N PHE A 210 -12.89 -7.01 13.89
CA PHE A 210 -12.64 -7.20 12.46
C PHE A 210 -13.37 -8.44 11.89
N GLY A 211 -14.58 -8.72 12.36
CA GLY A 211 -15.36 -9.88 11.91
C GLY A 211 -14.76 -11.23 12.27
N GLY A 212 -13.86 -11.25 13.27
CA GLY A 212 -13.09 -12.44 13.65
C GLY A 212 -11.97 -12.80 12.68
N LYS A 213 -11.60 -11.90 11.77
CA LYS A 213 -10.42 -12.06 10.90
C LYS A 213 -9.14 -11.75 11.65
N VAL A 214 -8.04 -12.33 11.17
CA VAL A 214 -6.71 -11.93 11.62
C VAL A 214 -6.31 -10.67 10.87
N LEU A 215 -6.08 -9.58 11.60
CA LEU A 215 -5.59 -8.31 11.05
C LEU A 215 -4.15 -8.08 11.49
N ILE A 216 -3.26 -7.85 10.54
CA ILE A 216 -1.85 -7.53 10.76
C ILE A 216 -1.64 -6.11 10.24
N MET A 217 -1.49 -5.16 11.16
CA MET A 217 -1.16 -3.78 10.84
C MET A 217 0.33 -3.56 10.98
N GLY A 218 0.88 -2.60 10.26
CA GLY A 218 2.13 -1.97 10.65
C GLY A 218 2.39 -0.71 9.86
N GLY A 219 3.59 -0.18 10.06
CA GLY A 219 3.97 1.17 9.68
C GLY A 219 4.76 1.79 10.81
N ASP A 220 5.39 2.93 10.52
CA ASP A 220 6.22 3.61 11.50
C ASP A 220 5.43 4.71 12.21
N PHE A 221 5.22 4.57 13.52
CA PHE A 221 4.70 5.68 14.34
C PHE A 221 5.72 6.83 14.44
N ILE A 222 7.00 6.54 14.24
CA ILE A 222 8.11 7.51 14.28
C ILE A 222 8.69 7.63 12.87
N GLN A 223 8.15 8.53 12.06
CA GLN A 223 8.70 8.89 10.75
C GLN A 223 9.79 9.99 10.84
N VAL A 224 10.26 10.27 12.05
CA VAL A 224 11.16 11.39 12.33
C VAL A 224 12.57 10.87 12.60
N LEU A 225 13.58 11.47 11.95
CA LEU A 225 15.00 11.18 12.18
C LEU A 225 15.32 11.14 13.68
N LEU A 226 15.99 10.09 14.16
CA LEU A 226 16.24 9.87 15.61
C LEU A 226 16.87 11.08 16.30
N VAL A 227 17.78 11.80 15.62
CA VAL A 227 18.41 13.03 16.13
C VAL A 227 17.40 14.18 16.32
N PHE A 228 16.44 14.31 15.40
CA PHE A 228 15.37 15.30 15.53
C PHE A 228 14.33 14.84 16.57
N ALA A 229 14.05 13.54 16.64
CA ALA A 229 13.17 12.97 17.66
C ALA A 229 13.73 13.19 19.08
N GLU A 230 15.03 13.00 19.31
CA GLU A 230 15.70 13.32 20.58
C GLU A 230 15.59 14.82 20.92
N PHE A 231 15.76 15.71 19.93
CA PHE A 231 15.55 17.15 20.13
C PHE A 231 14.09 17.46 20.52
N LEU A 232 13.11 16.85 19.86
CA LEU A 232 11.69 17.00 20.21
C LEU A 232 11.39 16.48 21.63
N ILE A 233 12.03 15.39 22.06
CA ILE A 233 11.90 14.88 23.44
C ILE A 233 12.44 15.90 24.44
N ARG A 234 13.63 16.47 24.20
CA ARG A 234 14.21 17.51 25.08
C ARG A 234 13.34 18.77 25.16
N ILE A 235 12.64 19.12 24.08
CA ILE A 235 11.62 20.18 24.11
C ILE A 235 10.47 19.79 25.05
N GLY A 236 9.93 18.59 24.91
CA GLY A 236 8.84 18.07 25.75
C GLY A 236 9.20 17.99 27.24
N ASP A 237 10.45 17.70 27.55
CA ASP A 237 11.00 17.67 28.91
C ASP A 237 11.33 19.07 29.48
N GLY A 238 11.14 20.14 28.68
CA GLY A 238 11.42 21.53 29.10
C GLY A 238 12.91 21.87 29.22
N VAL A 239 13.78 21.09 28.56
CA VAL A 239 15.24 21.27 28.60
C VAL A 239 15.70 22.38 27.63
N GLU A 240 15.07 22.47 26.46
CA GLU A 240 15.44 23.45 25.43
C GLU A 240 14.94 24.87 25.78
N PRO A 241 15.77 25.91 25.57
CA PRO A 241 15.40 27.28 25.92
C PRO A 241 14.24 27.79 25.05
N THR A 242 13.17 28.24 25.72
CA THR A 242 12.01 28.88 25.09
C THR A 242 12.16 30.39 25.06
N LYS A 243 11.53 31.02 24.07
CA LYS A 243 11.32 32.47 24.00
C LYS A 243 10.12 32.87 24.87
N PRO A 244 9.92 34.17 25.15
CA PRO A 244 8.80 34.67 25.96
C PRO A 244 7.40 34.38 25.40
N ASP A 245 7.30 33.92 24.15
CA ASP A 245 6.07 33.56 23.44
C ASP A 245 5.84 32.03 23.36
N ASP A 246 6.50 31.26 24.23
CA ASP A 246 6.50 29.79 24.26
C ASP A 246 7.02 29.12 22.98
N THR A 247 7.73 29.85 22.11
CA THR A 247 8.41 29.26 20.95
C THR A 247 9.80 28.74 21.31
N VAL A 248 10.16 27.56 20.82
CA VAL A 248 11.51 27.00 20.99
C VAL A 248 12.44 27.61 19.95
N ARG A 249 13.65 28.00 20.37
CA ARG A 249 14.69 28.44 19.44
C ARG A 249 15.39 27.23 18.82
N LEU A 250 15.29 27.08 17.50
CA LEU A 250 16.08 26.08 16.79
C LEU A 250 17.59 26.38 16.92
N PRO A 251 18.43 25.36 17.17
CA PRO A 251 19.88 25.52 17.17
C PRO A 251 20.40 26.09 15.83
N LEU A 252 21.36 27.01 15.91
CA LEU A 252 21.92 27.68 14.71
C LEU A 252 22.61 26.72 13.73
N HIS A 253 23.06 25.55 14.19
CA HIS A 253 23.71 24.56 13.34
C HIS A 253 22.73 23.70 12.52
N ILE A 254 21.42 23.77 12.80
CA ILE A 254 20.36 23.11 12.01
C ILE A 254 19.41 24.11 11.35
N ALA A 255 19.73 25.40 11.36
CA ALA A 255 18.87 26.46 10.87
C ALA A 255 19.66 27.46 10.01
N ILE A 256 19.11 27.77 8.83
CA ILE A 256 19.59 28.88 8.00
C ILE A 256 18.69 30.09 8.30
N PRO A 257 19.25 31.24 8.75
CA PRO A 257 18.47 32.45 8.97
C PRO A 257 17.73 32.90 7.72
N TRP A 258 16.48 33.29 7.88
CA TRP A 258 15.70 33.87 6.80
C TRP A 258 16.03 35.35 6.63
N GLU A 259 16.68 35.68 5.53
CA GLU A 259 17.06 37.05 5.12
C GLU A 259 16.40 37.46 3.79
N GLY A 260 15.45 36.63 3.30
CA GLY A 260 14.76 36.79 2.02
C GLY A 260 15.01 35.60 1.08
N GLU A 261 14.65 35.75 -0.19
CA GLU A 261 14.78 34.66 -1.17
C GLU A 261 16.22 34.17 -1.37
N HIS A 262 17.23 35.00 -1.08
CA HIS A 262 18.62 34.57 -1.11
C HIS A 262 18.92 33.45 -0.09
N SER A 263 18.20 33.37 1.05
CA SER A 263 18.33 32.26 2.00
C SER A 263 17.99 30.90 1.37
N ILE A 264 17.10 30.88 0.36
CA ILE A 264 16.76 29.68 -0.39
C ILE A 264 17.95 29.24 -1.25
N GLN A 265 18.63 30.18 -1.91
CA GLN A 265 19.85 29.89 -2.67
C GLN A 265 20.96 29.37 -1.76
N VAL A 266 21.13 29.96 -0.58
CA VAL A 266 22.08 29.49 0.43
C VAL A 266 21.75 28.06 0.87
N LEU A 267 20.47 27.73 1.07
CA LEU A 267 20.03 26.37 1.37
C LEU A 267 20.37 25.39 0.24
N ILE A 268 20.06 25.75 -1.01
CA ILE A 268 20.38 24.91 -2.18
C ILE A 268 21.89 24.67 -2.26
N GLN A 269 22.72 25.71 -2.12
CA GLN A 269 24.18 25.58 -2.13
C GLN A 269 24.73 24.75 -0.97
N HIS A 270 24.09 24.82 0.20
CA HIS A 270 24.50 24.04 1.38
C HIS A 270 24.26 22.54 1.17
N ILE A 271 23.14 22.16 0.55
CA ILE A 271 22.78 20.76 0.30
C ILE A 271 23.44 20.23 -0.97
N PHE A 272 23.48 21.05 -2.03
CA PHE A 272 24.03 20.75 -3.34
C PHE A 272 25.21 21.69 -3.71
N PRO A 273 26.37 21.55 -3.06
CA PRO A 273 27.55 22.38 -3.36
C PRO A 273 28.13 22.09 -4.75
N ASN A 274 28.35 23.14 -5.55
CA ASN A 274 28.89 23.05 -6.92
C ASN A 274 28.06 22.15 -7.85
N LEU A 275 26.73 22.31 -7.83
CA LEU A 275 25.80 21.51 -8.64
C LEU A 275 26.17 21.49 -10.13
N GLU A 276 26.67 22.60 -10.67
CA GLU A 276 27.17 22.71 -12.06
C GLU A 276 28.25 21.67 -12.42
N LEU A 277 29.13 21.32 -11.47
CA LEU A 277 30.21 20.37 -11.69
C LEU A 277 29.77 18.91 -11.48
N HIS A 278 28.73 18.71 -10.68
CA HIS A 278 28.21 17.39 -10.29
C HIS A 278 26.89 17.02 -10.95
N GLY A 279 26.41 17.81 -11.92
CA GLY A 279 25.14 17.56 -12.62
C GLY A 279 25.05 16.18 -13.30
N TRP A 280 26.20 15.56 -13.59
CA TRP A 280 26.32 14.23 -14.20
C TRP A 280 26.73 13.12 -13.21
N ASP A 281 26.89 13.43 -11.93
CA ASP A 281 27.36 12.50 -10.89
C ASP A 281 26.17 11.87 -10.15
N ALA A 282 25.77 10.67 -10.59
CA ALA A 282 24.64 9.96 -10.00
C ALA A 282 24.80 9.68 -8.49
N PRO A 283 25.95 9.16 -7.98
CA PRO A 283 26.20 9.04 -6.55
C PRO A 283 26.04 10.34 -5.76
N TYR A 284 26.49 11.48 -6.31
CA TYR A 284 26.32 12.77 -5.68
C TYR A 284 24.83 13.16 -5.54
N MET A 285 24.05 12.92 -6.59
CA MET A 285 22.63 13.29 -6.66
C MET A 285 21.75 12.46 -5.73
N VAL A 286 21.94 11.13 -5.69
CA VAL A 286 21.04 10.22 -4.94
C VAL A 286 21.16 10.32 -3.41
N GLN A 287 22.22 10.95 -2.90
CA GLN A 287 22.48 11.05 -1.46
C GLN A 287 21.89 12.32 -0.82
N ARG A 288 21.22 13.17 -1.61
CA ARG A 288 20.81 14.51 -1.21
C ARG A 288 19.35 14.75 -1.53
N ALA A 289 18.66 15.44 -0.63
CA ALA A 289 17.28 15.85 -0.83
C ALA A 289 16.99 17.13 -0.04
N ILE A 290 16.16 18.00 -0.60
CA ILE A 290 15.53 19.11 0.13
C ILE A 290 14.07 18.72 0.30
N LEU A 291 13.57 18.79 1.54
CA LEU A 291 12.18 18.48 1.86
C LEU A 291 11.47 19.77 2.23
N THR A 292 10.28 19.98 1.65
CA THR A 292 9.41 21.11 1.98
C THR A 292 8.03 20.62 2.40
N PRO A 293 7.30 21.42 3.20
CA PRO A 293 5.98 21.05 3.69
C PRO A 293 4.89 21.13 2.61
N THR A 294 5.08 21.93 1.55
CA THR A 294 4.08 22.11 0.48
C THR A 294 4.67 21.86 -0.91
N ASN A 295 3.82 21.42 -1.83
CA ASN A 295 4.18 21.21 -3.23
C ASN A 295 4.50 22.53 -3.96
N ASP A 296 3.89 23.64 -3.55
CA ASP A 296 4.18 24.96 -4.12
C ASP A 296 5.63 25.36 -3.82
N ASP A 297 6.10 25.10 -2.60
CA ASP A 297 7.49 25.31 -2.22
C ASP A 297 8.44 24.33 -2.95
N VAL A 298 8.02 23.07 -3.16
CA VAL A 298 8.78 22.10 -3.97
C VAL A 298 8.99 22.65 -5.37
N GLN A 299 7.92 23.15 -6.00
CA GLN A 299 7.99 23.66 -7.36
C GLN A 299 8.92 24.87 -7.46
N LYS A 300 8.80 25.83 -6.54
CA LYS A 300 9.70 26.99 -6.47
C LYS A 300 11.17 26.58 -6.31
N LEU A 301 11.47 25.62 -5.44
CA LEU A 301 12.83 25.12 -5.26
C LEU A 301 13.36 24.38 -6.49
N ASN A 302 12.52 23.55 -7.10
CA ASN A 302 12.88 22.82 -8.31
C ASN A 302 13.23 23.78 -9.43
N ASP A 303 12.41 24.80 -9.67
CA ASP A 303 12.68 25.82 -10.69
C ASP A 303 14.04 26.49 -10.44
N MET A 304 14.31 26.93 -9.21
CA MET A 304 15.60 27.54 -8.82
C MET A 304 16.81 26.59 -8.91
N THR A 305 16.59 25.28 -8.80
CA THR A 305 17.65 24.26 -8.82
C THR A 305 17.92 23.78 -10.25
N ILE A 306 16.88 23.65 -11.08
CA ILE A 306 16.96 23.27 -12.49
C ILE A 306 17.80 24.29 -13.27
N ASP A 307 17.62 25.58 -12.99
CA ASP A 307 18.39 26.68 -13.59
C ASP A 307 19.92 26.58 -13.36
N GLN A 308 20.37 25.79 -12.39
CA GLN A 308 21.79 25.60 -12.06
C GLN A 308 22.41 24.36 -12.73
N PHE A 309 21.64 23.53 -13.43
CA PHE A 309 22.20 22.37 -14.13
C PHE A 309 22.89 22.79 -15.44
N PRO A 310 24.02 22.14 -15.79
CA PRO A 310 24.66 22.36 -17.08
C PRO A 310 23.88 21.63 -18.17
N GLY A 311 23.45 22.34 -19.22
CA GLY A 311 22.86 21.72 -20.41
C GLY A 311 21.76 22.56 -21.07
N GLU A 312 21.21 22.04 -22.16
CA GLU A 312 20.00 22.60 -22.78
C GLU A 312 18.75 21.97 -22.15
N GLU A 313 17.77 22.81 -21.82
CA GLU A 313 16.46 22.36 -21.35
C GLU A 313 15.67 21.76 -22.51
N HIS A 314 15.21 20.52 -22.34
CA HIS A 314 14.33 19.86 -23.29
C HIS A 314 13.01 19.49 -22.61
N ASN A 315 11.93 20.14 -23.04
CA ASN A 315 10.58 19.80 -22.60
C ASN A 315 10.06 18.60 -23.41
N LEU A 316 10.00 17.44 -22.76
CA LEU A 316 9.42 16.21 -23.31
C LEU A 316 8.04 16.04 -22.67
N LEU A 317 7.00 16.16 -23.49
CA LEU A 317 5.59 16.00 -23.12
C LEU A 317 5.25 14.56 -22.73
#